data_AF-A0A0P1KKV2-F1
#
_entry.id   AF-A0A0P1KKV2-F1
#
_cell.length_a   1.000
_cell.length_b   1.000
_cell.length_c   1.000
_cell.angle_alpha   90.00
_cell.angle_beta   90.00
_cell.angle_gamma   90.00
#
_symmetry.space_group_name_H-M   'P 1'
#
loop_
_entity.id
_entity.type
_entity.pdbx_description
1 polymer ?
#
loop_
_entity_poly.entity_id
_entity_poly.type
_entity_poly.pdbx_seq_one_letter_code
_entity_poly.pdbx_strand_id
1 'polypeptide(L)'
;MTGSPSGATLVGSLACQRDSFYRKDFETIVLKCDKALKNDNYEIELLDTILFPEGGGQPSDTGKIEVLGSNRTIIVSLVFRSRLRAVHLVDEYVQPGSKVRISIDWDRRLDFMQQHTGQHLLSALLENEWGLKTVSWSMGGVPTPKRSQLGPSDFFNYIEIERKLSKDEVSKLSLLCNRYITVDPQKIEVIERKLDSTGPEVDTSKIPDNYDLEKGTLRTIDIGQLDSNPCCGTHLKNTFQIGSIFISPAQSSVRGSNSRLSFMCGSRVLNYTDSMHSIVNSSKVLLSCGEIDVPQKLKLQRDANQKSVKREQFWMKQAAGSTAENLIGQLGGKKKAHLVMDEYGMPSYISCLQKELASRILLRKLDRYLVVLCGRDKATGAGTVLISSDSCEEIDAVSTKLSKIVSKLKGGTGNKGGKWQGKVTEFGKGEWTTLCQYLCELY
;
A
#
# COMPACT_ATOMS: atom_id res chain seq x y z
N MET A 1 34.88 45.56 -18.20
CA MET A 1 35.29 44.54 -17.21
C MET A 1 34.03 43.88 -16.67
N THR A 2 33.64 42.75 -17.22
CA THR A 2 32.43 42.01 -16.85
C THR A 2 32.80 40.94 -15.82
N GLY A 3 32.63 41.25 -14.53
CA GLY A 3 32.83 40.26 -13.47
C GLY A 3 31.83 39.11 -13.64
N SER A 4 32.34 37.89 -13.75
CA SER A 4 31.51 36.69 -13.62
C SER A 4 30.82 36.70 -12.25
N PRO A 5 29.51 36.38 -12.13
CA PRO A 5 28.85 36.28 -10.84
C PRO A 5 29.57 35.24 -9.98
N SER A 6 29.92 35.65 -8.76
CA SER A 6 30.61 34.83 -7.77
C SER A 6 29.64 33.80 -7.16
N GLY A 7 29.71 32.54 -7.60
CA GLY A 7 29.10 31.39 -6.94
C GLY A 7 27.65 31.07 -7.30
N ALA A 8 27.24 29.82 -7.06
CA ALA A 8 25.86 29.36 -7.22
C ALA A 8 24.94 30.04 -6.19
N THR A 9 23.69 30.32 -6.59
CA THR A 9 22.63 30.79 -5.68
C THR A 9 22.39 29.75 -4.60
N LEU A 10 22.36 30.21 -3.35
CA LEU A 10 22.22 29.32 -2.20
C LEU A 10 20.76 28.87 -2.00
N VAL A 11 20.59 27.65 -1.51
CA VAL A 11 19.32 27.13 -1.02
C VAL A 11 18.81 28.05 0.09
N GLY A 12 17.56 28.48 -0.03
CA GLY A 12 16.93 29.54 0.75
C GLY A 12 16.63 30.78 -0.10
N SER A 13 17.47 31.02 -1.12
CA SER A 13 17.39 32.16 -2.04
C SER A 13 17.21 31.76 -3.51
N LEU A 14 16.94 30.49 -3.84
CA LEU A 14 16.81 30.04 -5.24
C LEU A 14 15.64 30.72 -5.96
N ALA A 15 15.66 30.81 -7.30
CA ALA A 15 14.57 31.39 -8.08
C ALA A 15 13.20 30.77 -7.75
N CYS A 16 13.12 29.44 -7.57
CA CYS A 16 11.88 28.77 -7.15
C CYS A 16 11.39 29.13 -5.75
N GLN A 17 12.30 29.59 -4.89
CA GLN A 17 12.02 30.00 -3.51
C GLN A 17 11.65 31.48 -3.43
N ARG A 18 12.17 32.32 -4.33
CA ARG A 18 11.78 33.72 -4.47
C ARG A 18 10.42 33.86 -5.16
N ASP A 19 10.18 33.08 -6.21
CA ASP A 19 8.87 32.97 -6.87
C ASP A 19 8.55 31.52 -7.23
N SER A 20 7.68 30.90 -6.43
CA SER A 20 7.22 29.52 -6.64
C SER A 20 6.39 29.33 -7.93
N PHE A 21 5.93 30.43 -8.55
CA PHE A 21 5.15 30.41 -9.80
C PHE A 21 6.00 30.62 -11.05
N TYR A 22 7.33 30.72 -10.95
CA TYR A 22 8.20 30.75 -12.12
C TYR A 22 8.25 29.36 -12.77
N ARG A 23 7.68 29.22 -13.98
CA ARG A 23 7.41 27.90 -14.61
C ARG A 23 8.33 27.55 -15.78
N LYS A 24 8.67 28.52 -16.62
CA LYS A 24 9.35 28.27 -17.90
C LYS A 24 10.21 29.47 -18.30
N ASP A 25 11.03 29.28 -19.32
CA ASP A 25 11.84 30.33 -19.92
C ASP A 25 12.88 30.94 -18.94
N PHE A 26 13.24 30.19 -17.89
CA PHE A 26 14.28 30.60 -16.95
C PHE A 26 15.66 30.24 -17.50
N GLU A 27 16.42 31.26 -17.92
CA GLU A 27 17.78 31.08 -18.41
C GLU A 27 18.81 31.18 -17.28
N THR A 28 19.77 30.26 -17.26
CA THR A 28 20.84 30.18 -16.26
C THR A 28 22.12 29.63 -16.88
N ILE A 29 23.17 29.48 -16.07
CA ILE A 29 24.49 29.00 -16.51
C ILE A 29 24.85 27.73 -15.75
N VAL A 30 25.39 26.74 -16.46
CA VAL A 30 25.98 25.54 -15.84
C VAL A 30 27.31 25.92 -15.20
N LEU A 31 27.42 25.77 -13.89
CA LEU A 31 28.66 26.04 -13.15
C LEU A 31 29.54 24.79 -13.04
N LYS A 32 28.91 23.62 -12.86
CA LYS A 32 29.59 22.34 -12.71
C LYS A 32 28.75 21.21 -13.30
N CYS A 33 29.42 20.20 -13.85
CA CYS A 33 28.81 18.96 -14.31
C CYS A 33 29.80 17.81 -14.11
N ASP A 34 29.60 17.01 -13.07
CA ASP A 34 30.45 15.86 -12.75
C ASP A 34 29.70 14.54 -12.96
N LYS A 35 30.43 13.45 -13.17
CA LYS A 35 29.81 12.12 -13.18
C LYS A 35 29.38 11.74 -11.75
N ALA A 36 28.16 11.26 -11.59
CA ALA A 36 27.63 10.82 -10.31
C ALA A 36 28.38 9.57 -9.80
N LEU A 37 28.52 9.44 -8.47
CA LEU A 37 29.33 8.38 -7.87
C LEU A 37 28.68 6.99 -7.90
N LYS A 38 27.35 6.92 -8.02
CA LYS A 38 26.57 5.69 -7.76
C LYS A 38 25.86 5.13 -9.00
N ASN A 39 25.87 5.83 -10.12
CA ASN A 39 25.19 5.47 -11.36
C ASN A 39 25.85 6.17 -12.56
N ASP A 40 25.43 5.85 -13.77
CA ASP A 40 25.94 6.47 -15.00
C ASP A 40 25.34 7.86 -15.29
N ASN A 41 24.75 8.50 -14.28
CA ASN A 41 24.19 9.85 -14.40
C ASN A 41 25.26 10.93 -14.15
N TYR A 42 24.88 12.19 -14.34
CA TYR A 42 25.67 13.38 -14.07
C TYR A 42 24.98 14.29 -13.04
N GLU A 43 25.80 14.95 -12.22
CA GLU A 43 25.39 15.93 -11.22
C GLU A 43 25.72 17.34 -11.70
N ILE A 44 24.69 18.16 -11.92
CA ILE A 44 24.81 19.53 -12.42
C ILE A 44 24.53 20.55 -11.32
N GLU A 45 25.46 21.48 -11.14
CA GLU A 45 25.26 22.71 -10.36
C GLU A 45 25.00 23.89 -11.33
N LEU A 46 23.88 24.58 -11.14
CA LEU A 46 23.50 25.76 -11.93
C LEU A 46 23.74 27.04 -11.12
N LEU A 47 23.90 28.17 -11.83
CA LEU A 47 24.04 29.47 -11.19
C LEU A 47 22.80 29.85 -10.35
N ASP A 48 21.62 29.52 -10.84
CA ASP A 48 20.34 29.59 -10.14
C ASP A 48 19.37 28.59 -10.80
N THR A 49 18.28 28.22 -10.12
CA THR A 49 17.33 27.21 -10.62
C THR A 49 15.89 27.48 -10.18
N ILE A 50 14.96 27.16 -11.09
CA ILE A 50 13.52 27.13 -10.80
C ILE A 50 13.03 25.73 -10.38
N LEU A 51 13.90 24.73 -10.29
CA LEU A 51 13.58 23.40 -9.77
C LEU A 51 13.89 23.34 -8.27
N PHE A 52 12.91 22.97 -7.45
CA PHE A 52 13.08 22.89 -6.01
C PHE A 52 13.88 21.64 -5.63
N PRO A 53 14.99 21.79 -4.88
CA PRO A 53 15.70 20.65 -4.33
C PRO A 53 14.93 20.06 -3.14
N GLU A 54 14.82 18.74 -3.08
CA GLU A 54 14.14 18.03 -1.99
C GLU A 54 14.58 18.54 -0.61
N GLY A 55 13.61 18.70 0.30
CA GLY A 55 13.88 19.10 1.68
C GLY A 55 12.64 19.59 2.43
N GLY A 56 12.70 19.54 3.76
CA GLY A 56 11.61 20.02 4.63
C GLY A 56 10.30 19.25 4.46
N GLY A 57 10.37 17.97 4.06
CA GLY A 57 9.20 17.12 3.79
C GLY A 57 8.62 17.26 2.38
N GLN A 58 9.06 18.25 1.59
CA GLN A 58 8.66 18.41 0.19
C GLN A 58 9.63 17.65 -0.74
N PRO A 59 9.13 16.74 -1.60
CA PRO A 59 9.93 16.06 -2.62
C PRO A 59 10.45 17.03 -3.69
N SER A 60 11.51 16.65 -4.40
CA SER A 60 12.05 17.48 -5.48
C SER A 60 11.09 17.63 -6.66
N ASP A 61 11.24 18.75 -7.37
CA ASP A 61 10.65 18.89 -8.69
C ASP A 61 11.40 18.08 -9.74
N THR A 62 10.68 17.82 -10.82
CA THR A 62 11.21 17.31 -12.07
C THR A 62 11.08 18.37 -13.15
N GLY A 63 11.85 18.23 -14.22
CA GLY A 63 11.82 19.22 -15.29
C GLY A 63 12.75 18.86 -16.44
N LYS A 64 13.06 19.87 -17.25
CA LYS A 64 13.96 19.75 -18.40
C LYS A 64 14.94 20.90 -18.43
N ILE A 65 16.12 20.63 -18.95
CA ILE A 65 17.18 21.58 -19.25
C ILE A 65 17.40 21.58 -20.76
N GLU A 66 17.13 22.69 -21.41
CA GLU A 66 17.44 22.94 -22.82
C GLU A 66 18.80 23.64 -22.91
N VAL A 67 19.76 23.08 -23.65
CA VAL A 67 21.09 23.68 -23.81
C VAL A 67 21.08 24.67 -24.97
N LEU A 68 21.19 25.97 -24.66
CA LEU A 68 21.04 27.04 -25.65
C LEU A 68 22.16 27.02 -26.67
N GLY A 69 21.81 27.21 -27.94
CA GLY A 69 22.73 27.04 -29.07
C GLY A 69 22.95 25.59 -29.48
N SER A 70 22.22 24.65 -28.90
CA SER A 70 22.13 23.25 -29.33
C SER A 70 20.66 22.82 -29.42
N ASN A 71 20.39 21.69 -30.08
CA ASN A 71 19.06 21.08 -30.11
C ASN A 71 18.87 20.03 -28.99
N ARG A 72 19.65 20.11 -27.90
CA ARG A 72 19.62 19.13 -26.80
C ARG A 72 18.67 19.55 -25.70
N THR A 73 17.77 18.65 -25.32
CA THR A 73 16.89 18.78 -24.16
C THR A 73 17.09 17.58 -23.26
N ILE A 74 17.45 17.84 -22.01
CA ILE A 74 17.86 16.83 -21.02
C ILE A 74 16.83 16.78 -19.89
N ILE A 75 16.48 15.57 -19.44
CA ILE A 75 15.49 15.38 -18.37
C ILE A 75 16.19 15.48 -17.01
N VAL A 76 15.62 16.29 -16.11
CA VAL A 76 16.04 16.35 -14.71
C VAL A 76 15.17 15.41 -13.89
N SER A 77 15.78 14.34 -13.39
CA SER A 77 15.09 13.25 -12.68
C SER A 77 14.94 13.48 -11.18
N LEU A 78 15.87 14.23 -10.58
CA LEU A 78 15.94 14.52 -9.16
C LEU A 78 16.74 15.81 -8.95
N VAL A 79 16.30 16.62 -8.00
CA VAL A 79 17.10 17.75 -7.48
C VAL A 79 17.28 17.58 -5.98
N PHE A 80 18.51 17.55 -5.50
CA PHE A 80 18.81 17.35 -4.09
C PHE A 80 19.75 18.44 -3.56
N ARG A 81 19.77 18.59 -2.24
CA ARG A 81 20.64 19.56 -1.56
C ARG A 81 21.99 18.93 -1.28
N SER A 82 23.06 19.61 -1.70
CA SER A 82 24.43 19.34 -1.27
C SER A 82 24.91 20.56 -0.48
N ARG A 83 24.77 20.49 0.85
CA ARG A 83 24.90 21.65 1.75
C ARG A 83 23.90 22.75 1.33
N LEU A 84 24.38 23.97 1.06
CA LEU A 84 23.57 25.09 0.60
C LEU A 84 23.41 25.16 -0.93
N ARG A 85 23.75 24.12 -1.68
CA ARG A 85 23.66 24.11 -3.15
C ARG A 85 22.61 23.14 -3.66
N ALA A 86 21.95 23.51 -4.76
CA ALA A 86 21.04 22.64 -5.49
C ALA A 86 21.80 21.86 -6.58
N VAL A 87 21.70 20.53 -6.52
CA VAL A 87 22.35 19.61 -7.47
C VAL A 87 21.26 18.89 -8.27
N HIS A 88 21.41 18.88 -9.59
CA HIS A 88 20.45 18.32 -10.53
C HIS A 88 21.00 17.01 -11.10
N LEU A 89 20.24 15.93 -11.00
CA LEU A 89 20.63 14.62 -11.53
C LEU A 89 20.05 14.42 -12.94
N VAL A 90 20.93 14.26 -13.92
CA VAL A 90 20.61 14.09 -15.35
C VAL A 90 21.35 12.89 -15.94
N ASP A 91 20.95 12.42 -17.11
CA ASP A 91 21.57 11.28 -17.82
C ASP A 91 22.65 11.69 -18.84
N GLU A 92 22.78 12.98 -19.13
CA GLU A 92 23.72 13.50 -20.12
C GLU A 92 24.68 14.56 -19.56
N TYR A 93 25.93 14.54 -20.04
CA TYR A 93 26.91 15.59 -19.73
C TYR A 93 26.55 16.93 -20.39
N VAL A 94 26.69 18.01 -19.61
CA VAL A 94 26.57 19.40 -20.10
C VAL A 94 27.84 20.17 -19.74
N GLN A 95 28.42 20.84 -20.73
CA GLN A 95 29.68 21.56 -20.54
C GLN A 95 29.50 22.75 -19.57
N PRO A 96 30.32 22.87 -18.51
CA PRO A 96 30.35 24.06 -17.67
C PRO A 96 30.58 25.34 -18.49
N GLY A 97 29.89 26.41 -18.13
CA GLY A 97 29.82 27.67 -18.88
C GLY A 97 28.69 27.71 -19.92
N SER A 98 28.05 26.58 -20.23
CA SER A 98 26.89 26.57 -21.14
C SER A 98 25.73 27.36 -20.57
N LYS A 99 25.07 28.16 -21.42
CA LYS A 99 23.77 28.76 -21.10
C LYS A 99 22.68 27.72 -21.33
N VAL A 100 21.76 27.63 -20.39
CA VAL A 100 20.66 26.67 -20.45
C VAL A 100 19.34 27.33 -20.07
N ARG A 101 18.24 26.80 -20.61
CA ARG A 101 16.88 27.20 -20.25
C ARG A 101 16.19 26.06 -19.51
N ILE A 102 15.56 26.38 -18.37
CA ILE A 102 14.88 25.39 -17.53
C ILE A 102 13.36 25.50 -17.73
N SER A 103 12.71 24.34 -17.79
CA SER A 103 11.26 24.21 -17.70
C SER A 103 10.87 23.20 -16.62
N ILE A 104 9.85 23.50 -15.82
CA ILE A 104 9.37 22.64 -14.75
C ILE A 104 8.21 21.72 -15.19
N ASP A 105 8.09 20.56 -14.56
CA ASP A 105 6.83 19.82 -14.50
C ASP A 105 5.84 20.58 -13.61
N TRP A 106 5.00 21.41 -14.23
CA TRP A 106 4.12 22.33 -13.52
C TRP A 106 3.01 21.61 -12.74
N ASP A 107 2.46 20.52 -13.27
CA ASP A 107 1.37 19.81 -12.61
C ASP A 107 1.86 19.19 -11.29
N ARG A 108 3.08 18.62 -11.32
CA ARG A 108 3.76 18.14 -10.12
C ARG A 108 4.03 19.27 -9.13
N ARG A 109 4.59 20.39 -9.59
CA ARG A 109 4.89 21.54 -8.73
C ARG A 109 3.63 22.09 -8.05
N LEU A 110 2.56 22.26 -8.82
CA LEU A 110 1.30 22.80 -8.30
C LEU A 110 0.69 21.85 -7.27
N ASP A 111 0.67 20.54 -7.54
CA ASP A 111 0.25 19.54 -6.56
C ASP A 111 1.04 19.67 -5.25
N PHE A 112 2.37 19.74 -5.32
CA PHE A 112 3.23 19.87 -4.15
C PHE A 112 3.00 21.18 -3.38
N MET A 113 2.82 22.31 -4.09
CA MET A 113 2.48 23.58 -3.47
C MET A 113 1.13 23.53 -2.74
N GLN A 114 0.12 22.82 -3.30
CA GLN A 114 -1.17 22.61 -2.65
C GLN A 114 -1.04 21.76 -1.39
N GLN A 115 -0.27 20.66 -1.45
CA GLN A 115 -0.03 19.80 -0.28
C GLN A 115 0.72 20.55 0.82
N HIS A 116 1.78 21.28 0.46
CA HIS A 116 2.62 21.98 1.42
C HIS A 116 1.89 23.17 2.05
N THR A 117 1.22 24.00 1.25
CA THR A 117 0.44 25.12 1.79
C THR A 117 -0.71 24.62 2.67
N GLY A 118 -1.40 23.54 2.25
CA GLY A 118 -2.45 22.93 3.06
C GLY A 118 -1.94 22.35 4.38
N GLN A 119 -0.70 21.84 4.41
CA GLN A 119 -0.05 21.44 5.65
C GLN A 119 0.14 22.61 6.62
N HIS A 120 0.65 23.75 6.16
CA HIS A 120 0.84 24.93 7.02
C HIS A 120 -0.49 25.45 7.57
N LEU A 121 -1.52 25.55 6.71
CA LEU A 121 -2.86 25.92 7.16
C LEU A 121 -3.40 24.94 8.22
N LEU A 122 -3.23 23.63 8.00
CA LEU A 122 -3.66 22.60 8.93
C LEU A 122 -2.94 22.71 10.28
N SER A 123 -1.62 22.87 10.26
CA SER A 123 -0.79 22.99 11.46
C SER A 123 -1.10 24.26 12.26
N ALA A 124 -1.27 25.40 11.58
CA ALA A 124 -1.63 26.66 12.23
C ALA A 124 -2.97 26.58 12.97
N LEU A 125 -3.98 25.97 12.33
CA LEU A 125 -5.30 25.81 12.94
C LEU A 125 -5.29 24.80 14.10
N LEU A 126 -4.46 23.76 14.03
CA LEU A 126 -4.29 22.82 15.14
C LEU A 126 -3.66 23.48 16.38
N GLU A 127 -2.64 24.30 16.15
CA GLU A 127 -1.98 25.04 17.22
C GLU A 127 -2.92 26.11 17.81
N ASN A 128 -3.63 26.87 16.98
CA ASN A 128 -4.52 27.94 17.42
C ASN A 128 -5.77 27.43 18.17
N GLU A 129 -6.39 26.34 17.71
CA GLU A 129 -7.64 25.83 18.30
C GLU A 129 -7.42 24.88 19.48
N TRP A 130 -6.33 24.11 19.46
CA TRP A 130 -6.09 23.04 20.45
C TRP A 130 -4.71 23.08 21.10
N GLY A 131 -3.84 24.03 20.75
CA GLY A 131 -2.45 24.07 21.23
C GLY A 131 -1.59 22.89 20.74
N LEU A 132 -2.04 22.19 19.69
CA LEU A 132 -1.37 20.97 19.21
C LEU A 132 -0.33 21.31 18.16
N LYS A 133 0.94 21.16 18.55
CA LYS A 133 2.07 21.38 17.65
C LYS A 133 2.25 20.22 16.68
N THR A 134 2.67 20.55 15.46
CA THR A 134 3.11 19.56 14.47
C THR A 134 4.55 19.18 14.77
N VAL A 135 4.77 17.90 15.09
CA VAL A 135 6.09 17.34 15.43
C VAL A 135 6.88 17.00 14.17
N SER A 136 6.21 16.44 13.18
CA SER A 136 6.78 16.13 11.87
C SER A 136 5.69 16.03 10.82
N TRP A 137 6.06 16.03 9.55
CA TRP A 137 5.13 15.78 8.46
C TRP A 137 5.81 15.03 7.31
N SER A 138 5.00 14.44 6.45
CA SER A 138 5.47 13.78 5.24
C SER A 138 4.45 13.93 4.12
N MET A 139 4.94 14.20 2.92
CA MET A 139 4.13 14.29 1.71
C MET A 139 4.02 12.92 1.03
N GLY A 140 2.79 12.50 0.73
CA GLY A 140 2.53 11.29 -0.05
C GLY A 140 2.67 11.50 -1.56
N GLY A 141 2.39 10.47 -2.35
CA GLY A 141 2.29 10.57 -3.81
C GLY A 141 3.62 10.47 -4.56
N VAL A 142 4.70 10.03 -3.90
CA VAL A 142 6.02 9.84 -4.53
C VAL A 142 6.30 8.35 -4.72
N PRO A 143 6.46 7.86 -5.96
CA PRO A 143 6.87 6.48 -6.22
C PRO A 143 8.23 6.16 -5.60
N THR A 144 8.40 4.94 -5.12
CA THR A 144 9.68 4.44 -4.62
C THR A 144 10.06 3.15 -5.35
N PRO A 145 11.33 2.70 -5.31
CA PRO A 145 11.71 1.41 -5.90
C PRO A 145 10.90 0.23 -5.35
N LYS A 146 10.43 0.31 -4.10
CA LYS A 146 9.59 -0.71 -3.47
C LYS A 146 8.12 -0.59 -3.85
N ARG A 147 7.69 0.58 -4.34
CA ARG A 147 6.30 0.89 -4.69
C ARG A 147 6.24 1.88 -5.84
N SER A 148 6.32 1.34 -7.05
CA SER A 148 6.27 2.12 -8.29
C SER A 148 4.85 2.50 -8.71
N GLN A 149 3.88 1.62 -8.43
CA GLN A 149 2.46 1.87 -8.68
C GLN A 149 1.79 2.41 -7.41
N LEU A 150 1.25 3.62 -7.52
CA LEU A 150 0.55 4.30 -6.44
C LEU A 150 -0.96 4.10 -6.60
N GLY A 151 -1.61 3.70 -5.52
CA GLY A 151 -3.06 3.72 -5.39
C GLY A 151 -3.54 5.02 -4.74
N PRO A 152 -4.87 5.26 -4.70
CA PRO A 152 -5.43 6.51 -4.16
C PRO A 152 -4.97 6.83 -2.73
N SER A 153 -4.81 5.81 -1.88
CA SER A 153 -4.37 5.98 -0.49
C SER A 153 -2.90 6.38 -0.34
N ASP A 154 -2.07 6.23 -1.39
CA ASP A 154 -0.65 6.60 -1.31
C ASP A 154 -0.41 8.09 -1.47
N PHE A 155 -1.45 8.82 -1.89
CA PHE A 155 -1.43 10.27 -2.06
C PHE A 155 -1.78 11.03 -0.76
N PHE A 156 -2.13 10.31 0.32
CA PHE A 156 -2.26 10.94 1.62
C PHE A 156 -0.91 11.44 2.13
N ASN A 157 -0.90 12.69 2.55
CA ASN A 157 0.12 13.24 3.42
C ASN A 157 -0.23 12.87 4.86
N TYR A 158 0.71 13.02 5.78
CA TYR A 158 0.41 13.01 7.21
C TYR A 158 1.20 14.06 7.97
N ILE A 159 0.58 14.61 9.01
CA ILE A 159 1.27 15.31 10.10
C ILE A 159 1.26 14.44 11.35
N GLU A 160 2.32 14.49 12.13
CA GLU A 160 2.38 13.91 13.47
C GLU A 160 2.08 14.98 14.50
N ILE A 161 1.10 14.71 15.36
CA ILE A 161 0.63 15.58 16.43
C ILE A 161 0.73 14.85 17.78
N GLU A 162 0.79 15.62 18.86
CA GLU A 162 1.08 15.12 20.22
C GLU A 162 0.02 14.16 20.78
N ARG A 163 -1.21 14.21 20.26
CA ARG A 163 -2.29 13.30 20.61
C ARG A 163 -3.22 13.02 19.44
N LYS A 164 -3.99 11.94 19.55
CA LYS A 164 -5.11 11.64 18.65
C LYS A 164 -6.24 12.65 18.83
N LEU A 165 -6.83 13.08 17.71
CA LEU A 165 -8.06 13.88 17.69
C LEU A 165 -9.29 12.98 17.79
N SER A 166 -10.32 13.45 18.48
CA SER A 166 -11.67 12.87 18.43
C SER A 166 -12.30 13.06 17.04
N LYS A 167 -13.38 12.32 16.75
CA LYS A 167 -14.09 12.45 15.47
C LYS A 167 -14.68 13.86 15.28
N ASP A 168 -15.15 14.46 16.36
CA ASP A 168 -15.74 15.80 16.33
C ASP A 168 -14.65 16.87 16.11
N GLU A 169 -13.48 16.70 16.73
CA GLU A 169 -12.31 17.57 16.47
C GLU A 169 -11.85 17.49 15.02
N VAL A 170 -11.75 16.29 14.43
CA VAL A 170 -11.41 16.14 13.00
C VAL A 170 -12.45 16.81 12.11
N SER A 171 -13.74 16.65 12.44
CA SER A 171 -14.83 17.26 11.66
C SER A 171 -14.80 18.79 11.76
N LYS A 172 -14.59 19.34 12.96
CA LYS A 172 -14.43 20.79 13.20
C LYS A 172 -13.24 21.34 12.44
N LEU A 173 -12.09 20.67 12.52
CA LEU A 173 -10.87 21.06 11.82
C LEU A 173 -11.07 21.05 10.30
N SER A 174 -11.68 20.01 9.74
CA SER A 174 -11.95 19.92 8.31
C SER A 174 -12.85 21.05 7.81
N LEU A 175 -13.90 21.38 8.57
CA LEU A 175 -14.77 22.52 8.26
C LEU A 175 -14.00 23.85 8.32
N LEU A 176 -13.18 24.04 9.36
CA LEU A 176 -12.43 25.27 9.57
C LEU A 176 -11.39 25.49 8.46
N CYS A 177 -10.61 24.47 8.12
CA CYS A 177 -9.64 24.56 7.03
C CYS A 177 -10.34 24.92 5.71
N ASN A 178 -11.44 24.24 5.36
CA ASN A 178 -12.17 24.54 4.11
C ASN A 178 -12.85 25.92 4.14
N ARG A 179 -13.25 26.44 5.30
CA ARG A 179 -13.72 27.83 5.45
C ARG A 179 -12.61 28.83 5.12
N TYR A 180 -11.39 28.63 5.62
CA TYR A 180 -10.22 29.46 5.29
C TYR A 180 -9.72 29.28 3.85
N ILE A 181 -10.21 28.28 3.13
CA ILE A 181 -9.96 28.12 1.69
C ILE A 181 -11.02 28.85 0.86
N THR A 182 -12.29 28.84 1.30
CA THR A 182 -13.42 29.26 0.47
C THR A 182 -14.04 30.59 0.89
N VAL A 183 -14.42 30.73 2.17
CA VAL A 183 -15.18 31.87 2.68
C VAL A 183 -14.27 33.00 3.15
N ASP A 184 -13.13 32.66 3.75
CA ASP A 184 -12.19 33.63 4.30
C ASP A 184 -10.74 33.34 3.85
N PRO A 185 -10.45 33.48 2.55
CA PRO A 185 -9.16 33.14 1.98
C PRO A 185 -8.05 34.10 2.43
N GLN A 186 -6.94 33.53 2.93
CA GLN A 186 -5.79 34.28 3.44
C GLN A 186 -4.71 34.44 2.37
N LYS A 187 -4.17 35.66 2.27
CA LYS A 187 -2.98 35.93 1.44
C LYS A 187 -1.77 35.21 2.04
N ILE A 188 -0.91 34.67 1.18
CA ILE A 188 0.32 34.01 1.57
C ILE A 188 1.49 34.86 1.10
N GLU A 189 2.37 35.21 2.03
CA GLU A 189 3.56 36.01 1.78
C GLU A 189 4.82 35.21 2.07
N VAL A 190 5.79 35.35 1.18
CA VAL A 190 7.10 34.72 1.28
C VAL A 190 8.09 35.82 1.62
N ILE A 191 8.65 35.78 2.82
CA ILE A 191 9.49 36.87 3.33
C ILE A 191 10.88 36.34 3.65
N GLU A 192 11.88 36.88 2.97
CA GLU A 192 13.29 36.70 3.35
C GLU A 192 13.58 37.54 4.60
N ARG A 193 14.05 36.87 5.66
CA ARG A 193 14.43 37.49 6.93
C ARG A 193 15.95 37.51 7.03
N LYS A 194 16.51 38.65 7.42
CA LYS A 194 17.92 38.74 7.85
C LYS A 194 17.94 38.54 9.36
N LEU A 195 18.90 37.76 9.88
CA LEU A 195 19.03 37.49 11.31
C LEU A 195 19.43 38.76 12.11
N ASP A 196 19.80 39.83 11.41
CA ASP A 196 20.61 40.92 11.93
C ASP A 196 19.83 42.14 12.47
N SER A 197 18.50 42.26 12.33
CA SER A 197 17.81 43.47 12.84
C SER A 197 16.29 43.38 13.01
N THR A 198 15.83 43.80 14.20
CA THR A 198 14.56 44.47 14.55
C THR A 198 13.21 43.87 14.10
N GLY A 199 13.19 42.65 13.56
CA GLY A 199 11.96 41.92 13.25
C GLY A 199 11.37 41.17 14.47
N PRO A 200 10.10 40.73 14.41
CA PRO A 200 9.54 39.85 15.43
C PRO A 200 10.39 38.58 15.58
N GLU A 201 10.55 38.08 16.81
CA GLU A 201 11.31 36.86 17.09
C GLU A 201 10.76 35.69 16.25
N VAL A 202 11.58 35.20 15.32
CA VAL A 202 11.27 34.00 14.54
C VAL A 202 11.73 32.80 15.35
N ASP A 203 10.81 31.87 15.64
CA ASP A 203 11.14 30.62 16.32
C ASP A 203 12.06 29.76 15.46
N THR A 204 13.37 29.79 15.76
CA THR A 204 14.40 29.03 15.05
C THR A 204 14.44 27.56 15.44
N SER A 205 13.68 27.12 16.44
CA SER A 205 13.67 25.71 16.90
C SER A 205 13.17 24.73 15.83
N LYS A 206 12.44 25.23 14.82
CA LYS A 206 11.93 24.45 13.69
C LYS A 206 12.92 24.32 12.52
N ILE A 207 14.12 24.91 12.64
CA ILE A 207 15.16 24.87 11.61
C ILE A 207 16.01 23.60 11.77
N PRO A 208 16.26 22.83 10.69
CA PRO A 208 17.12 21.65 10.78
C PRO A 208 18.55 21.97 11.23
N ASP A 209 19.12 21.15 12.13
CA ASP A 209 20.48 21.33 12.67
C ASP A 209 21.58 21.43 11.61
N ASN A 210 21.35 20.88 10.41
CA ASN A 210 22.29 20.88 9.30
C ASN A 210 22.18 22.12 8.39
N TYR A 211 21.32 23.09 8.73
CA TYR A 211 21.21 24.35 8.02
C TYR A 211 22.16 25.38 8.62
N ASP A 212 23.10 25.86 7.79
CA ASP A 212 24.05 26.91 8.20
C ASP A 212 23.33 28.27 8.18
N LEU A 213 22.85 28.72 9.34
CA LEU A 213 22.15 29.99 9.50
C LEU A 213 23.06 31.22 9.32
N GLU A 214 24.37 31.08 9.52
CA GLU A 214 25.32 32.17 9.32
C GLU A 214 25.55 32.46 7.83
N LYS A 215 25.44 31.43 6.98
CA LYS A 215 25.66 31.54 5.53
C LYS A 215 24.39 31.43 4.68
N GLY A 216 23.31 30.89 5.24
CA GLY A 216 22.04 30.66 4.57
C GLY A 216 21.05 31.81 4.72
N THR A 217 19.98 31.78 3.92
CA THR A 217 18.88 32.76 3.99
C THR A 217 17.75 32.23 4.85
N LEU A 218 17.33 32.94 5.89
CA LEU A 218 16.13 32.59 6.63
C LEU A 218 14.90 33.08 5.85
N ARG A 219 13.90 32.21 5.68
CA ARG A 219 12.67 32.55 4.98
C ARG A 219 11.46 32.15 5.82
N THR A 220 10.51 33.06 6.01
CA THR A 220 9.22 32.76 6.64
C THR A 220 8.12 32.70 5.59
N ILE A 221 7.13 31.88 5.87
CA ILE A 221 5.88 31.82 5.15
C ILE A 221 4.79 32.32 6.08
N ASP A 222 4.16 33.41 5.68
CA ASP A 222 3.16 34.09 6.47
C ASP A 222 1.79 33.84 5.81
N ILE A 223 0.87 33.21 6.55
CA ILE A 223 -0.51 32.94 6.08
C ILE A 223 -1.44 33.90 6.79
N GLY A 224 -1.72 35.05 6.17
CA GLY A 224 -2.48 36.13 6.79
C GLY A 224 -1.93 36.45 8.19
N GLN A 225 -2.80 36.41 9.20
CA GLN A 225 -2.41 36.49 10.61
C GLN A 225 -2.45 35.14 11.34
N LEU A 226 -2.71 34.04 10.61
CA LEU A 226 -2.89 32.72 11.20
C LEU A 226 -1.57 32.04 11.55
N ASP A 227 -0.54 32.30 10.74
CA ASP A 227 0.72 31.58 10.82
C ASP A 227 1.89 32.41 10.29
N SER A 228 3.06 32.24 10.90
CA SER A 228 4.35 32.71 10.38
C SER A 228 5.43 31.71 10.79
N ASN A 229 5.82 30.83 9.85
CA ASN A 229 6.74 29.74 10.13
C ASN A 229 7.98 29.79 9.21
N PRO A 230 9.18 29.45 9.74
CA PRO A 230 10.35 29.22 8.90
C PRO A 230 10.09 28.09 7.91
N CYS A 231 10.12 28.40 6.61
CA CYS A 231 9.97 27.40 5.58
C CYS A 231 10.58 27.87 4.26
N CYS A 232 11.44 27.04 3.69
CA CYS A 232 12.09 27.29 2.41
C CYS A 232 11.43 26.53 1.24
N GLY A 233 10.26 25.91 1.43
CA GLY A 233 9.53 25.15 0.40
C GLY A 233 8.88 26.01 -0.68
N THR A 234 8.07 25.44 -1.55
CA THR A 234 7.30 26.23 -2.53
C THR A 234 5.85 26.36 -2.08
N HIS A 235 5.30 27.57 -2.11
CA HIS A 235 3.97 27.87 -1.57
C HIS A 235 3.08 28.58 -2.57
N LEU A 236 1.77 28.42 -2.38
CA LEU A 236 0.74 29.17 -3.09
C LEU A 236 0.77 30.65 -2.68
N LYS A 237 0.08 31.51 -3.43
CA LYS A 237 -0.06 32.95 -3.15
C LYS A 237 -1.28 33.27 -2.26
N ASN A 238 -2.23 32.34 -2.18
CA ASN A 238 -3.41 32.46 -1.34
C ASN A 238 -3.99 31.07 -1.00
N THR A 239 -4.62 30.93 0.17
CA THR A 239 -5.26 29.67 0.61
C THR A 239 -6.38 29.20 -0.32
N PHE A 240 -7.08 30.08 -1.06
CA PHE A 240 -8.09 29.61 -2.03
C PHE A 240 -7.50 28.71 -3.12
N GLN A 241 -6.20 28.87 -3.43
CA GLN A 241 -5.52 28.06 -4.44
C GLN A 241 -5.25 26.63 -3.98
N ILE A 242 -5.43 26.34 -2.67
CA ILE A 242 -5.46 24.96 -2.15
C ILE A 242 -6.63 24.21 -2.79
N GLY A 243 -7.74 24.90 -3.08
CA GLY A 243 -8.95 24.35 -3.70
C GLY A 243 -9.83 23.61 -2.71
N SER A 244 -9.31 22.54 -2.09
CA SER A 244 -9.98 21.83 -1.01
C SER A 244 -8.97 21.05 -0.18
N ILE A 245 -9.34 20.71 1.06
CA ILE A 245 -8.57 19.80 1.91
C ILE A 245 -9.48 18.72 2.48
N PHE A 246 -9.09 17.47 2.27
CA PHE A 246 -9.72 16.31 2.89
C PHE A 246 -8.84 15.82 4.04
N ILE A 247 -9.43 15.71 5.24
CA ILE A 247 -8.77 15.17 6.43
C ILE A 247 -9.40 13.83 6.74
N SER A 248 -8.58 12.78 6.78
CA SER A 248 -9.05 11.44 7.09
C SER A 248 -9.41 11.31 8.58
N PRO A 249 -10.60 10.80 8.93
CA PRO A 249 -10.92 10.44 10.31
C PRO A 249 -10.04 9.29 10.84
N ALA A 250 -9.47 8.49 9.93
CA ALA A 250 -8.54 7.43 10.30
C ALA A 250 -7.18 8.04 10.68
N GLN A 251 -6.77 7.76 11.92
CA GLN A 251 -5.50 8.18 12.48
C GLN A 251 -4.75 6.96 13.00
N SER A 252 -3.44 6.91 12.75
CA SER A 252 -2.57 5.86 13.28
C SER A 252 -1.81 6.37 14.50
N SER A 253 -1.75 5.57 15.57
CA SER A 253 -0.90 5.86 16.72
C SER A 253 0.58 5.67 16.38
N VAL A 254 1.43 6.53 16.95
CA VAL A 254 2.89 6.43 16.90
C VAL A 254 3.39 6.11 18.33
N ARG A 255 4.70 6.14 18.56
CA ARG A 255 5.28 5.97 19.90
C ARG A 255 4.73 7.05 20.86
N GLY A 256 4.37 6.66 22.08
CA GLY A 256 3.82 7.57 23.09
C GLY A 256 2.38 7.95 22.81
N SER A 257 2.02 9.21 23.09
CA SER A 257 0.69 9.77 22.81
C SER A 257 0.51 10.21 21.36
N ASN A 258 1.60 10.32 20.59
CA ASN A 258 1.59 10.90 19.26
C ASN A 258 0.69 10.14 18.28
N SER A 259 0.09 10.88 17.35
CA SER A 259 -0.78 10.34 16.32
C SER A 259 -0.52 10.99 14.96
N ARG A 260 -0.65 10.19 13.89
CA ARG A 260 -0.59 10.70 12.51
C ARG A 260 -1.99 11.01 12.01
N LEU A 261 -2.21 12.29 11.71
CA LEU A 261 -3.41 12.77 11.03
C LEU A 261 -3.13 12.85 9.54
N SER A 262 -3.88 12.06 8.76
CA SER A 262 -3.69 11.98 7.30
C SER A 262 -4.59 12.99 6.59
N PHE A 263 -4.05 13.65 5.56
CA PHE A 263 -4.80 14.63 4.77
C PHE A 263 -4.32 14.66 3.31
N MET A 264 -5.11 15.28 2.44
CA MET A 264 -4.72 15.60 1.06
C MET A 264 -5.40 16.89 0.60
N CYS A 265 -4.80 17.56 -0.36
CA CYS A 265 -5.25 18.86 -0.85
C CYS A 265 -5.46 18.86 -2.37
N GLY A 266 -6.27 19.80 -2.85
CA GLY A 266 -6.36 20.14 -4.26
C GLY A 266 -6.82 18.99 -5.15
N SER A 267 -6.12 18.78 -6.27
CA SER A 267 -6.48 17.75 -7.26
C SER A 267 -6.46 16.33 -6.68
N ARG A 268 -5.67 16.06 -5.64
CA ARG A 268 -5.66 14.75 -4.96
C ARG A 268 -7.02 14.42 -4.35
N VAL A 269 -7.73 15.42 -3.81
CA VAL A 269 -9.08 15.24 -3.24
C VAL A 269 -10.06 14.77 -4.31
N LEU A 270 -10.03 15.43 -5.49
CA LEU A 270 -10.89 15.07 -6.62
C LEU A 270 -10.61 13.63 -7.09
N ASN A 271 -9.35 13.32 -7.36
CA ASN A 271 -8.92 12.00 -7.83
C ASN A 271 -9.27 10.89 -6.81
N TYR A 272 -9.13 11.18 -5.51
CA TYR A 272 -9.50 10.26 -4.44
C TYR A 272 -11.02 10.04 -4.41
N THR A 273 -11.82 11.10 -4.49
CA THR A 273 -13.29 11.00 -4.55
C THR A 273 -13.75 10.21 -5.76
N ASP A 274 -13.19 10.44 -6.95
CA ASP A 274 -13.52 9.69 -8.16
C ASP A 274 -13.22 8.20 -8.00
N SER A 275 -12.06 7.87 -7.42
CA SER A 275 -11.67 6.50 -7.12
C SER A 275 -12.63 5.84 -6.14
N MET A 276 -13.01 6.53 -5.06
CA MET A 276 -13.94 6.03 -4.06
C MET A 276 -15.34 5.85 -4.64
N HIS A 277 -15.81 6.81 -5.45
CA HIS A 277 -17.09 6.73 -6.13
C HIS A 277 -17.15 5.53 -7.09
N SER A 278 -16.09 5.29 -7.87
CA SER A 278 -16.00 4.11 -8.75
C SER A 278 -16.09 2.79 -7.97
N ILE A 279 -15.42 2.68 -6.82
CA ILE A 279 -15.47 1.50 -5.94
C ILE A 279 -16.88 1.31 -5.36
N VAL A 280 -17.51 2.38 -4.86
CA VAL A 280 -18.87 2.33 -4.32
C VAL A 280 -19.86 1.95 -5.42
N ASN A 281 -19.76 2.55 -6.60
CA ASN A 281 -20.65 2.25 -7.73
C ASN A 281 -20.54 0.78 -8.18
N SER A 282 -19.31 0.27 -8.30
CA SER A 282 -19.07 -1.14 -8.62
C SER A 282 -19.68 -2.06 -7.56
N SER A 283 -19.56 -1.69 -6.28
CA SER A 283 -20.14 -2.44 -5.16
C SER A 283 -21.68 -2.44 -5.18
N LYS A 284 -22.30 -1.29 -5.50
CA LYS A 284 -23.77 -1.16 -5.65
C LYS A 284 -24.31 -2.08 -6.73
N VAL A 285 -23.63 -2.15 -7.89
CA VAL A 285 -24.01 -3.01 -9.01
C VAL A 285 -23.89 -4.49 -8.60
N LEU A 286 -22.76 -4.90 -8.02
CA LEU A 286 -22.56 -6.29 -7.57
C LEU A 286 -23.59 -6.74 -6.53
N LEU A 287 -23.98 -5.84 -5.63
CA LEU A 287 -24.93 -6.15 -4.55
C LEU A 287 -26.40 -5.82 -4.91
N SER A 288 -26.63 -5.23 -6.09
CA SER A 288 -27.94 -4.75 -6.55
C SER A 288 -28.65 -3.91 -5.48
N CYS A 289 -28.02 -2.81 -5.04
CA CYS A 289 -28.53 -1.96 -3.96
C CYS A 289 -28.14 -0.48 -4.10
N GLY A 290 -28.76 0.38 -3.28
CA GLY A 290 -28.36 1.78 -3.12
C GLY A 290 -27.03 1.92 -2.38
N GLU A 291 -26.38 3.09 -2.47
CA GLU A 291 -25.06 3.34 -1.85
C GLU A 291 -25.07 3.20 -0.34
N ILE A 292 -26.13 3.72 0.29
CA ILE A 292 -26.31 3.67 1.75
C ILE A 292 -26.51 2.23 2.23
N ASP A 293 -27.05 1.36 1.37
CA ASP A 293 -27.37 -0.03 1.71
C ASP A 293 -26.19 -0.99 1.54
N VAL A 294 -25.11 -0.57 0.86
CA VAL A 294 -23.93 -1.42 0.57
C VAL A 294 -23.42 -2.15 1.83
N PRO A 295 -23.18 -1.49 2.98
CA PRO A 295 -22.70 -2.17 4.18
C PRO A 295 -23.69 -3.22 4.72
N GLN A 296 -24.99 -2.91 4.69
CA GLN A 296 -26.02 -3.83 5.16
C GLN A 296 -26.14 -5.04 4.25
N LYS A 297 -26.15 -4.85 2.92
CA LYS A 297 -26.21 -5.93 1.93
C LYS A 297 -24.98 -6.83 2.01
N LEU A 298 -23.80 -6.25 2.21
CA LEU A 298 -22.56 -7.00 2.43
C LEU A 298 -22.65 -7.87 3.70
N LYS A 299 -23.18 -7.33 4.80
CA LYS A 299 -23.40 -8.09 6.04
C LYS A 299 -24.38 -9.24 5.81
N LEU A 300 -25.51 -9.00 5.15
CA LEU A 300 -26.50 -10.03 4.84
C LEU A 300 -25.90 -11.15 3.97
N GLN A 301 -25.09 -10.81 2.97
CA GLN A 301 -24.42 -11.79 2.12
C GLN A 301 -23.41 -12.63 2.92
N ARG A 302 -22.65 -12.01 3.82
CA ARG A 302 -21.73 -12.73 4.72
C ARG A 302 -22.47 -13.71 5.63
N ASP A 303 -23.57 -13.26 6.24
CA ASP A 303 -24.37 -14.07 7.16
C ASP A 303 -25.07 -15.22 6.41
N ALA A 304 -25.58 -14.97 5.20
CA ALA A 304 -26.14 -16.00 4.33
C ALA A 304 -25.10 -17.05 3.94
N ASN A 305 -23.88 -16.64 3.58
CA ASN A 305 -22.79 -17.56 3.27
C ASN A 305 -22.43 -18.43 4.49
N GLN A 306 -22.32 -17.84 5.68
CA GLN A 306 -22.05 -18.59 6.92
C GLN A 306 -23.16 -19.61 7.24
N LYS A 307 -24.44 -19.24 7.05
CA LYS A 307 -25.58 -20.17 7.21
C LYS A 307 -25.52 -21.29 6.17
N SER A 308 -25.16 -20.99 4.92
CA SER A 308 -25.02 -21.98 3.87
C SER A 308 -23.93 -23.01 4.20
N VAL A 309 -22.75 -22.55 4.63
CA VAL A 309 -21.64 -23.42 5.06
C VAL A 309 -22.04 -24.32 6.23
N LYS A 310 -22.77 -23.80 7.24
CA LYS A 310 -23.27 -24.63 8.35
C LYS A 310 -24.27 -25.69 7.89
N ARG A 311 -25.17 -25.33 6.98
CA ARG A 311 -26.16 -26.26 6.41
C ARG A 311 -25.47 -27.33 5.55
N GLU A 312 -24.47 -26.95 4.76
CA GLU A 312 -23.62 -27.88 4.01
C GLU A 312 -22.95 -28.87 4.96
N GLN A 313 -22.32 -28.40 6.05
CA GLN A 313 -21.69 -29.27 7.04
C GLN A 313 -22.68 -30.25 7.70
N PHE A 314 -23.90 -29.80 8.00
CA PHE A 314 -24.95 -30.66 8.54
C PHE A 314 -25.30 -31.79 7.56
N TRP A 315 -25.60 -31.46 6.30
CA TRP A 315 -25.95 -32.46 5.28
C TRP A 315 -24.78 -33.36 4.93
N MET A 316 -23.57 -32.81 4.87
CA MET A 316 -22.33 -33.56 4.68
C MET A 316 -22.19 -34.65 5.76
N LYS A 317 -22.49 -34.31 7.02
CA LYS A 317 -22.47 -35.27 8.13
C LYS A 317 -23.56 -36.35 7.99
N GLN A 318 -24.77 -35.98 7.59
CA GLN A 318 -25.86 -36.94 7.36
C GLN A 318 -25.52 -37.93 6.22
N ALA A 319 -25.03 -37.42 5.09
CA ALA A 319 -24.60 -38.23 3.94
C ALA A 319 -23.42 -39.14 4.30
N ALA A 320 -22.44 -38.62 5.03
CA ALA A 320 -21.31 -39.39 5.56
C ALA A 320 -21.79 -40.49 6.50
N GLY A 321 -22.76 -40.22 7.38
CA GLY A 321 -23.35 -41.20 8.29
C GLY A 321 -24.05 -42.34 7.56
N SER A 322 -24.87 -42.03 6.55
CA SER A 322 -25.54 -43.05 5.72
C SER A 322 -24.53 -43.89 4.91
N THR A 323 -23.53 -43.24 4.31
CA THR A 323 -22.47 -43.93 3.58
C THR A 323 -21.64 -44.83 4.51
N ALA A 324 -21.34 -44.37 5.73
CA ALA A 324 -20.66 -45.17 6.74
C ALA A 324 -21.47 -46.44 7.10
N GLU A 325 -22.79 -46.33 7.27
CA GLU A 325 -23.64 -47.51 7.54
C GLU A 325 -23.60 -48.52 6.39
N ASN A 326 -23.65 -48.07 5.14
CA ASN A 326 -23.51 -48.95 3.97
C ASN A 326 -22.16 -49.68 3.96
N LEU A 327 -21.07 -48.97 4.25
CA LEU A 327 -19.72 -49.55 4.33
C LEU A 327 -19.61 -50.57 5.49
N ILE A 328 -20.21 -50.27 6.64
CA ILE A 328 -20.27 -51.21 7.76
C ILE A 328 -21.05 -52.48 7.38
N GLY A 329 -22.14 -52.35 6.64
CA GLY A 329 -22.89 -53.50 6.11
C GLY A 329 -22.03 -54.40 5.21
N GLN A 330 -21.19 -53.81 4.35
CA GLN A 330 -20.25 -54.56 3.50
C GLN A 330 -19.16 -55.28 4.31
N LEU A 331 -18.66 -54.63 5.38
CA LEU A 331 -17.68 -55.23 6.28
C LEU A 331 -18.18 -56.52 6.95
N GLY A 332 -19.46 -56.57 7.32
CA GLY A 332 -20.06 -57.74 8.01
C GLY A 332 -19.96 -59.06 7.22
N GLY A 333 -19.85 -59.00 5.89
CA GLY A 333 -19.67 -60.19 5.03
C GLY A 333 -18.22 -60.45 4.61
N LYS A 334 -17.47 -59.39 4.27
CA LYS A 334 -16.16 -59.53 3.60
C LYS A 334 -14.95 -59.08 4.42
N LYS A 335 -15.17 -58.49 5.61
CA LYS A 335 -14.13 -57.84 6.44
C LYS A 335 -13.37 -56.69 5.75
N LYS A 336 -13.85 -56.29 4.57
CA LYS A 336 -13.19 -55.38 3.65
C LYS A 336 -14.27 -54.52 2.98
N ALA A 337 -14.13 -53.20 2.98
CA ALA A 337 -14.97 -52.26 2.23
C ALA A 337 -14.16 -51.14 1.57
N HIS A 338 -14.66 -50.55 0.48
CA HIS A 338 -14.02 -49.39 -0.12
C HIS A 338 -15.06 -48.39 -0.64
N LEU A 339 -14.63 -47.13 -0.78
CA LEU A 339 -15.39 -46.08 -1.44
C LEU A 339 -14.47 -45.32 -2.38
N VAL A 340 -14.93 -45.11 -3.61
CA VAL A 340 -14.28 -44.24 -4.57
C VAL A 340 -15.25 -43.18 -5.04
N MET A 341 -14.89 -41.91 -4.87
CA MET A 341 -15.67 -40.75 -5.29
C MET A 341 -14.91 -39.97 -6.34
N ASP A 342 -15.39 -40.05 -7.57
CA ASP A 342 -14.74 -39.41 -8.71
C ASP A 342 -14.97 -37.89 -8.77
N GLU A 343 -15.94 -37.40 -8.02
CA GLU A 343 -16.30 -35.99 -7.97
C GLU A 343 -16.87 -35.66 -6.60
N TYR A 344 -16.66 -34.43 -6.13
CA TYR A 344 -17.00 -34.01 -4.77
C TYR A 344 -16.37 -34.88 -3.66
N GLY A 345 -15.31 -35.64 -3.98
CA GLY A 345 -14.50 -36.40 -3.04
C GLY A 345 -13.58 -35.50 -2.19
N MET A 346 -14.12 -34.39 -1.70
CA MET A 346 -13.37 -33.35 -1.01
C MET A 346 -12.73 -33.90 0.26
N PRO A 347 -11.53 -33.42 0.65
CA PRO A 347 -10.89 -33.84 1.88
C PRO A 347 -11.79 -33.68 3.12
N SER A 348 -12.68 -32.69 3.13
CA SER A 348 -13.67 -32.45 4.18
C SER A 348 -14.69 -33.59 4.30
N TYR A 349 -15.26 -34.05 3.19
CA TYR A 349 -16.22 -35.17 3.18
C TYR A 349 -15.56 -36.48 3.58
N ILE A 350 -14.42 -36.83 2.98
CA ILE A 350 -13.69 -38.07 3.30
C ILE A 350 -13.28 -38.12 4.78
N SER A 351 -12.84 -36.98 5.33
CA SER A 351 -12.53 -36.87 6.77
C SER A 351 -13.78 -36.99 7.66
N CYS A 352 -14.92 -36.46 7.22
CA CYS A 352 -16.19 -36.60 7.93
C CYS A 352 -16.67 -38.06 7.93
N LEU A 353 -16.65 -38.72 6.76
CA LEU A 353 -16.97 -40.13 6.59
C LEU A 353 -16.08 -41.02 7.46
N GLN A 354 -14.78 -40.77 7.49
CA GLN A 354 -13.86 -41.52 8.35
C GLN A 354 -14.23 -41.42 9.83
N LYS A 355 -14.61 -40.23 10.32
CA LYS A 355 -15.02 -40.05 11.72
C LYS A 355 -16.31 -40.81 12.05
N GLU A 356 -17.29 -40.77 11.14
CA GLU A 356 -18.56 -41.49 11.28
C GLU A 356 -18.35 -43.01 11.22
N LEU A 357 -17.44 -43.48 10.36
CA LEU A 357 -17.05 -44.89 10.26
C LEU A 357 -16.32 -45.36 11.51
N ALA A 358 -15.30 -44.62 11.97
CA ALA A 358 -14.52 -44.98 13.17
C ALA A 358 -15.40 -45.07 14.42
N SER A 359 -16.36 -44.15 14.58
CA SER A 359 -17.33 -44.19 15.68
C SER A 359 -18.18 -45.46 15.66
N ARG A 360 -18.64 -45.89 14.48
CA ARG A 360 -19.48 -47.10 14.32
C ARG A 360 -18.70 -48.39 14.48
N ILE A 361 -17.48 -48.46 13.94
CA ILE A 361 -16.56 -49.59 14.13
C ILE A 361 -16.34 -49.81 15.64
N LEU A 362 -16.05 -48.74 16.38
CA LEU A 362 -15.86 -48.78 17.83
C LEU A 362 -17.12 -49.26 18.57
N LEU A 363 -18.28 -48.69 18.25
CA LEU A 363 -19.56 -49.06 18.90
C LEU A 363 -19.97 -50.51 18.65
N ARG A 364 -19.73 -51.02 17.43
CA ARG A 364 -20.05 -52.40 17.05
C ARG A 364 -18.95 -53.41 17.41
N LYS A 365 -17.82 -52.95 17.95
CA LYS A 365 -16.64 -53.77 18.29
C LYS A 365 -16.19 -54.65 17.11
N LEU A 366 -16.17 -54.07 15.91
CA LEU A 366 -15.71 -54.80 14.72
C LEU A 366 -14.20 -55.03 14.80
N ASP A 367 -13.80 -56.27 14.50
CA ASP A 367 -12.40 -56.69 14.41
C ASP A 367 -12.05 -57.11 12.98
N ARG A 368 -10.76 -57.14 12.68
CA ARG A 368 -10.16 -57.58 11.42
C ARG A 368 -10.81 -56.89 10.23
N TYR A 369 -10.71 -55.56 10.16
CA TYR A 369 -11.33 -54.77 9.09
C TYR A 369 -10.30 -53.99 8.29
N LEU A 370 -10.61 -53.74 7.02
CA LEU A 370 -9.83 -52.84 6.17
C LEU A 370 -10.77 -51.99 5.32
N VAL A 371 -10.64 -50.67 5.41
CA VAL A 371 -11.43 -49.70 4.65
C VAL A 371 -10.56 -48.70 3.92
N VAL A 372 -10.78 -48.55 2.62
CA VAL A 372 -10.10 -47.54 1.78
C VAL A 372 -11.12 -46.55 1.23
N LEU A 373 -10.91 -45.26 1.50
CA LEU A 373 -11.74 -44.16 1.03
C LEU A 373 -10.90 -43.28 0.10
N CYS A 374 -11.32 -43.14 -1.15
CA CYS A 374 -10.66 -42.33 -2.15
C CYS A 374 -11.62 -41.28 -2.68
N GLY A 375 -11.19 -40.02 -2.65
CA GLY A 375 -11.94 -38.90 -3.21
C GLY A 375 -11.09 -38.10 -4.19
N ARG A 376 -11.70 -37.70 -5.31
CA ARG A 376 -11.13 -36.80 -6.31
C ARG A 376 -12.05 -35.60 -6.52
N ASP A 377 -11.44 -34.47 -6.79
CA ASP A 377 -12.10 -33.29 -7.35
C ASP A 377 -11.65 -33.14 -8.80
N LYS A 378 -12.57 -33.31 -9.76
CA LYS A 378 -12.25 -33.22 -11.19
C LYS A 378 -11.82 -31.83 -11.61
N ALA A 379 -12.32 -30.78 -10.95
CA ALA A 379 -12.01 -29.41 -11.33
C ALA A 379 -10.54 -29.08 -11.08
N THR A 380 -9.98 -29.59 -9.97
CA THR A 380 -8.57 -29.37 -9.59
C THR A 380 -7.66 -30.55 -9.94
N GLY A 381 -8.23 -31.72 -10.23
CA GLY A 381 -7.49 -32.97 -10.38
C GLY A 381 -6.91 -33.53 -9.07
N ALA A 382 -7.09 -32.82 -7.96
CA ALA A 382 -6.56 -33.19 -6.65
C ALA A 382 -7.45 -34.23 -5.95
N GLY A 383 -6.91 -34.88 -4.92
CA GLY A 383 -7.66 -35.88 -4.18
C GLY A 383 -7.12 -36.21 -2.80
N THR A 384 -7.81 -37.12 -2.13
CA THR A 384 -7.46 -37.65 -0.82
C THR A 384 -7.71 -39.15 -0.80
N VAL A 385 -6.75 -39.87 -0.23
CA VAL A 385 -6.84 -41.30 0.05
C VAL A 385 -6.76 -41.48 1.55
N LEU A 386 -7.65 -42.27 2.12
CA LEU A 386 -7.66 -42.62 3.53
C LEU A 386 -7.80 -44.13 3.68
N ILE A 387 -6.97 -44.72 4.53
CA ILE A 387 -6.96 -46.14 4.83
C ILE A 387 -7.20 -46.29 6.34
N SER A 388 -8.13 -47.16 6.73
CA SER A 388 -8.45 -47.47 8.12
C SER A 388 -8.48 -48.98 8.31
N SER A 389 -7.75 -49.49 9.29
CA SER A 389 -7.71 -50.91 9.64
C SER A 389 -7.26 -51.09 11.08
N ASP A 390 -7.57 -52.22 11.69
CA ASP A 390 -6.98 -52.67 12.95
C ASP A 390 -5.60 -53.34 12.77
N SER A 391 -5.15 -53.58 11.54
CA SER A 391 -3.81 -54.09 11.20
C SER A 391 -2.91 -53.02 10.57
N CYS A 392 -1.80 -52.70 11.23
CA CYS A 392 -0.77 -51.81 10.65
C CYS A 392 -0.13 -52.39 9.39
N GLU A 393 0.08 -53.71 9.35
CA GLU A 393 0.67 -54.40 8.20
C GLU A 393 -0.21 -54.27 6.95
N GLU A 394 -1.55 -54.36 7.11
CA GLU A 394 -2.47 -54.17 5.99
C GLU A 394 -2.49 -52.71 5.52
N ILE A 395 -2.41 -51.74 6.43
CA ILE A 395 -2.31 -50.31 6.09
C ILE A 395 -1.04 -50.05 5.27
N ASP A 396 0.10 -50.58 5.70
CA ASP A 396 1.39 -50.38 5.04
C ASP A 396 1.42 -51.08 3.67
N ALA A 397 0.87 -52.28 3.57
CA ALA A 397 0.74 -53.00 2.29
C ALA A 397 -0.10 -52.22 1.27
N VAL A 398 -1.28 -51.73 1.69
CA VAL A 398 -2.19 -50.98 0.80
C VAL A 398 -1.63 -49.60 0.46
N SER A 399 -1.10 -48.86 1.42
CA SER A 399 -0.51 -47.52 1.18
C SER A 399 0.70 -47.60 0.24
N THR A 400 1.55 -48.62 0.39
CA THR A 400 2.69 -48.86 -0.51
C THR A 400 2.22 -49.16 -1.93
N LYS A 401 1.19 -50.00 -2.08
CA LYS A 401 0.64 -50.32 -3.41
C LYS A 401 -0.04 -49.12 -4.05
N LEU A 402 -0.83 -48.35 -3.31
CA LEU A 402 -1.48 -47.13 -3.81
C LEU A 402 -0.46 -46.05 -4.18
N SER A 403 0.64 -45.91 -3.46
CA SER A 403 1.73 -44.97 -3.80
C SER A 403 2.47 -45.34 -5.09
N LYS A 404 2.43 -46.62 -5.50
CA LYS A 404 2.94 -47.06 -6.81
C LYS A 404 1.94 -46.79 -7.95
N ILE A 405 0.65 -46.79 -7.66
CA ILE A 405 -0.42 -46.51 -8.64
C ILE A 405 -0.57 -45.00 -8.86
N VAL A 406 -0.48 -44.21 -7.80
CA VAL A 406 -0.67 -42.77 -7.81
C VAL A 406 0.66 -42.09 -7.46
N SER A 407 1.39 -41.67 -8.48
CA SER A 407 2.76 -41.16 -8.35
C SER A 407 2.88 -39.93 -7.44
N LYS A 408 1.84 -39.08 -7.41
CA LYS A 408 1.79 -37.85 -6.60
C LYS A 408 1.08 -38.05 -5.26
N LEU A 409 0.85 -39.29 -4.82
CA LEU A 409 0.28 -39.57 -3.50
C LEU A 409 1.35 -39.36 -2.42
N LYS A 410 1.11 -38.38 -1.55
CA LYS A 410 1.96 -38.12 -0.39
C LYS A 410 1.12 -38.22 0.88
N GLY A 411 1.53 -39.08 1.81
CA GLY A 411 0.79 -39.32 3.03
C GLY A 411 1.66 -39.83 4.16
N GLY A 412 1.04 -39.91 5.34
CA GLY A 412 1.68 -40.41 6.55
C GLY A 412 0.67 -40.98 7.52
N THR A 413 1.14 -41.83 8.41
CA THR A 413 0.37 -42.35 9.55
C THR A 413 0.11 -41.21 10.53
N GLY A 414 -1.15 -41.00 10.92
CA GLY A 414 -1.47 -40.03 11.95
C GLY A 414 -0.94 -40.48 13.31
N ASN A 415 -0.56 -39.54 14.19
CA ASN A 415 0.06 -39.74 15.52
C ASN A 415 -0.69 -40.65 16.53
N LYS A 416 -1.72 -41.43 16.14
CA LYS A 416 -2.54 -42.27 17.03
C LYS A 416 -2.71 -43.74 16.60
N GLY A 417 -2.04 -44.20 15.53
CA GLY A 417 -2.16 -45.59 15.04
C GLY A 417 -3.54 -45.92 14.42
N GLY A 418 -3.61 -46.99 13.61
CA GLY A 418 -4.86 -47.51 13.02
C GLY A 418 -5.44 -46.78 11.80
N LYS A 419 -4.80 -45.71 11.32
CA LYS A 419 -5.20 -45.03 10.07
C LYS A 419 -4.03 -44.39 9.33
N TRP A 420 -4.14 -44.34 8.02
CA TRP A 420 -3.23 -43.63 7.12
C TRP A 420 -4.00 -42.64 6.24
N GLN A 421 -3.44 -41.44 6.03
CA GLN A 421 -4.05 -40.44 5.16
C GLN A 421 -3.00 -39.87 4.20
N GLY A 422 -3.36 -39.84 2.93
CA GLY A 422 -2.57 -39.25 1.86
C GLY A 422 -3.36 -38.21 1.07
N LYS A 423 -2.64 -37.17 0.65
CA LYS A 423 -3.13 -36.18 -0.29
C LYS A 423 -2.52 -36.45 -1.66
N VAL A 424 -3.33 -36.28 -2.69
CA VAL A 424 -2.91 -36.33 -4.09
C VAL A 424 -3.02 -34.90 -4.61
N THR A 425 -1.90 -34.31 -5.02
CA THR A 425 -1.93 -32.96 -5.59
C THR A 425 -2.63 -32.93 -6.94
N GLU A 426 -2.44 -33.99 -7.73
CA GLU A 426 -3.07 -34.19 -9.03
C GLU A 426 -2.95 -35.67 -9.42
N PHE A 427 -4.01 -36.28 -9.94
CA PHE A 427 -3.92 -37.62 -10.53
C PHE A 427 -3.39 -37.56 -11.96
N GLY A 428 -2.39 -38.38 -12.27
CA GLY A 428 -1.86 -38.57 -13.62
C GLY A 428 -2.85 -39.26 -14.57
N LYS A 429 -2.54 -39.25 -15.87
CA LYS A 429 -3.37 -39.86 -16.91
C LYS A 429 -3.55 -41.35 -16.65
N GLY A 430 -4.81 -41.78 -16.45
CA GLY A 430 -5.17 -43.18 -16.18
C GLY A 430 -4.94 -43.65 -14.74
N GLU A 431 -4.23 -42.91 -13.89
CA GLU A 431 -3.95 -43.32 -12.50
C GLU A 431 -5.24 -43.52 -11.69
N TRP A 432 -6.23 -42.66 -11.89
CA TRP A 432 -7.53 -42.79 -11.23
C TRP A 432 -8.26 -44.08 -11.61
N THR A 433 -8.30 -44.41 -12.91
CA THR A 433 -8.92 -45.64 -13.40
C THR A 433 -8.23 -46.87 -12.85
N THR A 434 -6.89 -46.88 -12.86
CA THR A 434 -6.08 -47.97 -12.29
C THR A 434 -6.31 -48.12 -10.78
N LEU A 435 -6.43 -47.00 -10.05
CA LEU A 435 -6.78 -47.01 -8.63
C LEU A 435 -8.16 -47.61 -8.39
N CYS A 436 -9.17 -47.22 -9.18
CA CYS A 436 -10.52 -47.77 -9.08
C CYS A 436 -10.50 -49.29 -9.30
N GLN A 437 -9.82 -49.74 -10.35
CA GLN A 437 -9.72 -51.16 -10.69
C GLN A 437 -9.03 -51.96 -9.57
N TYR A 438 -7.92 -51.47 -9.05
CA TYR A 438 -7.21 -52.11 -7.93
C TYR A 438 -8.10 -52.27 -6.70
N LEU A 439 -8.90 -51.25 -6.36
CA LEU A 439 -9.82 -51.34 -5.22
C LEU A 439 -11.01 -52.28 -5.49
N CYS A 440 -11.49 -52.40 -6.73
CA CYS A 440 -12.49 -53.41 -7.06
C CYS A 440 -11.94 -54.84 -7.04
N GLU A 441 -10.66 -55.05 -7.33
CA GLU A 441 -10.01 -56.37 -7.27
C GLU A 441 -9.68 -56.79 -5.82
N LEU A 442 -9.39 -55.83 -4.95
CA LEU A 442 -9.00 -56.08 -3.55
C LEU A 442 -10.19 -56.39 -2.61
N TYR A 443 -11.42 -56.08 -3.02
CA TYR A 443 -12.65 -56.04 -2.21
C TYR A 443 -13.87 -56.65 -2.91
#